data_AF-W2IXH2-F1
#
_entry.id   AF-W2IXH2-F1
#
_cell.length_a   1.000
_cell.length_b   1.000
_cell.length_c   1.000
_cell.angle_alpha   90.00
_cell.angle_beta   90.00
_cell.angle_gamma   90.00
#
_symmetry.space_group_name_H-M   'P 1'
#
loop_
_entity.id
_entity.type
_entity.pdbx_description
1 polymer ?
#
loop_
_entity_poly.entity_id
_entity_poly.type
_entity_poly.pdbx_seq_one_letter_code
_entity_poly.pdbx_strand_id
1 'polypeptide(L)'
;MANTPLPMAYLHQRLQVGRFRRDRCNMAGKNKSRGDRERTGHNSRSTGCGANFFATALKSPITRTWRICVTTHNRVHNHRIRRDVFDNYPSTRRVSDPNVLDWWMGPCRQALNSRNSQVFSRHDSKRVILRDVPNLVQRLKAKHRGSGTVEKRLEAVLRKFCSYQGNRASIFVDESETTQTITMQTRQMKRFLEAFPDVVMVDSTHETKFKLFSFMINNIFGHGQYVQHSLVENKSHACMKDAISAFKENNPTWDKIRAIMTDKDFDELSLLQHEFPLDQVLIIHFHLKNIYALRWQSQSMVGVLQRTWIAWKTQSI
;
A
#
# COMPACT_ATOMS: atom_id res chain seq x y z
N MET A 1 36.51 -69.93 -36.04
CA MET A 1 37.38 -68.73 -36.09
C MET A 1 36.47 -67.52 -36.26
N ALA A 2 35.89 -67.02 -35.17
CA ALA A 2 36.37 -65.87 -34.40
C ALA A 2 36.38 -64.57 -35.23
N ASN A 3 35.21 -63.95 -35.40
CA ASN A 3 35.11 -62.54 -35.81
C ASN A 3 35.26 -61.69 -34.54
N THR A 4 36.50 -61.33 -34.23
CA THR A 4 36.86 -60.30 -33.26
C THR A 4 36.34 -58.93 -33.72
N PRO A 5 35.61 -58.18 -32.88
CA PRO A 5 35.41 -56.76 -33.11
C PRO A 5 36.74 -56.04 -32.85
N LEU A 6 37.25 -55.31 -33.85
CA LEU A 6 38.36 -54.38 -33.63
C LEU A 6 37.91 -53.30 -32.62
N PRO A 7 38.81 -52.90 -31.70
CA PRO A 7 38.45 -52.08 -30.56
C PRO A 7 38.05 -50.67 -31.01
N MET A 8 36.92 -50.19 -30.47
CA MET A 8 36.59 -48.77 -30.41
C MET A 8 37.74 -48.04 -29.70
N ALA A 9 38.70 -47.56 -30.49
CA ALA A 9 39.77 -46.71 -30.01
C ALA A 9 39.13 -45.50 -29.34
N TYR A 10 39.17 -45.51 -28.01
CA TYR A 10 38.88 -44.38 -27.14
C TYR A 10 39.78 -43.20 -27.53
N LEU A 11 39.32 -42.36 -28.45
CA LEU A 11 39.78 -40.98 -28.54
C LEU A 11 39.14 -40.21 -27.39
N HIS A 12 39.66 -40.44 -26.18
CA HIS A 12 39.51 -39.54 -25.04
C HIS A 12 40.32 -38.26 -25.31
N GLN A 13 40.01 -37.51 -26.37
CA GLN A 13 40.34 -36.09 -26.37
C GLN A 13 39.47 -35.46 -25.29
N ARG A 14 40.05 -35.16 -24.13
CA ARG A 14 39.40 -34.44 -23.03
C ARG A 14 38.93 -33.09 -23.56
N LEU A 15 37.69 -33.03 -24.03
CA LEU A 15 37.02 -31.77 -24.33
C LEU A 15 36.96 -30.98 -23.03
N GLN A 16 37.44 -29.72 -23.05
CA GLN A 16 37.21 -28.83 -21.91
C GLN A 16 35.70 -28.56 -21.83
N VAL A 17 35.08 -29.14 -20.80
CA VAL A 17 33.65 -28.97 -20.51
C VAL A 17 33.47 -27.61 -19.83
N GLY A 18 32.72 -26.72 -20.49
CA GLY A 18 32.35 -25.42 -19.95
C GLY A 18 31.03 -25.46 -19.17
N ARG A 19 30.33 -24.32 -19.14
CA ARG A 19 28.99 -24.22 -18.53
C ARG A 19 27.98 -25.14 -19.24
N PHE A 20 27.10 -25.76 -18.47
CA PHE A 20 25.97 -26.54 -18.98
C PHE A 20 24.64 -25.88 -18.57
N ARG A 21 23.62 -26.03 -19.42
CA ARG A 21 22.25 -25.58 -19.15
C ARG A 21 21.31 -26.77 -19.27
N ARG A 22 20.41 -26.90 -18.29
CA ARG A 22 19.37 -27.93 -18.27
C ARG A 22 18.01 -27.27 -18.18
N ASP A 23 17.25 -27.33 -19.25
CA ASP A 23 15.87 -26.87 -19.30
C ASP A 23 14.92 -28.08 -19.28
N ARG A 24 13.81 -27.95 -18.56
CA ARG A 24 12.75 -28.96 -18.46
C ARG A 24 11.41 -28.29 -18.71
N CYS A 25 10.42 -29.08 -19.12
CA CYS A 25 9.06 -28.57 -19.24
C CYS A 25 8.56 -27.98 -17.91
N ASN A 26 7.78 -26.89 -17.99
CA ASN A 26 7.14 -26.26 -16.82
C ASN A 26 6.17 -27.20 -16.06
N MET A 27 5.68 -28.26 -16.74
CA MET A 27 4.79 -29.28 -16.18
C MET A 27 5.57 -30.55 -15.73
N ALA A 28 6.90 -30.49 -15.69
CA ALA A 28 7.75 -31.61 -15.29
C ALA A 28 7.78 -31.83 -13.76
N GLY A 29 7.97 -33.09 -13.35
CA GLY A 29 8.15 -33.47 -11.94
C GLY A 29 6.83 -33.74 -11.19
N LYS A 30 6.89 -33.81 -9.85
CA LYS A 30 5.71 -33.93 -8.98
C LYS A 30 5.50 -32.61 -8.25
N ASN A 31 4.24 -32.24 -7.97
CA ASN A 31 3.99 -31.09 -7.10
C ASN A 31 4.60 -31.35 -5.73
N LYS A 32 5.37 -30.38 -5.23
CA LYS A 32 5.81 -30.38 -3.84
C LYS A 32 4.67 -29.85 -2.98
N SER A 33 4.22 -30.61 -1.98
CA SER A 33 3.29 -30.09 -0.98
C SER A 33 3.97 -28.95 -0.21
N ARG A 34 3.21 -27.90 0.10
CA ARG A 34 3.68 -26.73 0.86
C ARG A 34 2.94 -26.55 2.20
N GLY A 35 2.25 -27.60 2.68
CA GLY A 35 1.50 -27.62 3.94
C GLY A 35 0.69 -28.92 4.12
N ASP A 36 -0.03 -29.02 5.24
CA ASP A 36 -0.67 -30.25 5.76
C ASP A 36 -1.99 -30.66 5.05
N ARG A 37 -2.21 -30.14 3.83
CA ARG A 37 -3.33 -30.49 2.93
C ARG A 37 -4.75 -30.18 3.44
N GLU A 38 -4.93 -29.36 4.48
CA GLU A 38 -6.28 -28.94 4.94
C GLU A 38 -7.09 -28.18 3.87
N ARG A 39 -6.45 -27.49 2.93
CA ARG A 39 -7.12 -26.85 1.78
C ARG A 39 -7.09 -27.76 0.56
N THR A 40 -8.23 -28.35 0.23
CA THR A 40 -8.43 -29.14 -1.00
C THR A 40 -8.92 -28.23 -2.16
N GLY A 41 -8.57 -28.56 -3.41
CA GLY A 41 -9.01 -27.80 -4.60
C GLY A 41 -7.94 -26.99 -5.34
N HIS A 42 -6.64 -27.18 -5.04
CA HIS A 42 -5.58 -26.55 -5.84
C HIS A 42 -5.40 -27.27 -7.18
N ASN A 43 -5.56 -26.54 -8.29
CA ASN A 43 -5.24 -27.07 -9.62
C ASN A 43 -3.75 -27.46 -9.71
N SER A 44 -3.47 -28.75 -9.86
CA SER A 44 -2.14 -29.26 -10.11
C SER A 44 -1.63 -28.74 -11.45
N ARG A 45 -0.51 -28.04 -11.44
CA ARG A 45 0.19 -27.66 -12.67
C ARG A 45 1.13 -28.74 -13.17
N SER A 46 1.52 -29.72 -12.36
CA SER A 46 2.42 -30.76 -12.84
C SER A 46 1.65 -31.92 -13.46
N THR A 47 2.07 -32.33 -14.66
CA THR A 47 1.63 -33.58 -15.32
C THR A 47 2.72 -34.65 -15.28
N GLY A 48 3.86 -34.38 -14.62
CA GLY A 48 5.01 -35.29 -14.67
C GLY A 48 5.66 -35.35 -16.05
N CYS A 49 5.61 -34.26 -16.81
CA CYS A 49 6.14 -34.22 -18.18
C CYS A 49 7.63 -34.57 -18.24
N GLY A 50 8.00 -35.50 -19.13
CA GLY A 50 9.39 -35.95 -19.33
C GLY A 50 10.22 -35.10 -20.28
N ALA A 51 9.60 -34.13 -20.99
CA ALA A 51 10.29 -33.30 -21.97
C ALA A 51 11.40 -32.45 -21.34
N ASN A 52 12.59 -32.49 -21.96
CA ASN A 52 13.79 -31.84 -21.46
C ASN A 52 14.79 -31.53 -22.58
N PHE A 53 15.64 -30.54 -22.32
CA PHE A 53 16.67 -30.08 -23.23
C PHE A 53 17.94 -29.74 -22.44
N PHE A 54 19.02 -30.49 -22.69
CA PHE A 54 20.32 -30.30 -22.06
C PHE A 54 21.33 -29.89 -23.12
N ALA A 55 22.04 -28.80 -22.85
CA ALA A 55 23.06 -28.27 -23.73
C ALA A 55 24.32 -27.94 -22.93
N THR A 56 25.48 -28.28 -23.48
CA THR A 56 26.78 -28.10 -22.85
C THR A 56 27.70 -27.36 -23.80
N ALA A 57 28.38 -26.32 -23.32
CA ALA A 57 29.43 -25.67 -24.07
C ALA A 57 30.70 -26.54 -24.05
N LEU A 58 31.15 -26.95 -25.22
CA LEU A 58 32.37 -27.75 -25.40
C LEU A 58 33.36 -26.92 -26.22
N LYS A 59 34.61 -26.84 -25.76
CA LYS A 59 35.69 -26.22 -26.53
C LYS A 59 36.32 -27.26 -27.45
N SER A 60 36.30 -26.99 -28.75
CA SER A 60 36.96 -27.84 -29.75
C SER A 60 38.47 -27.83 -29.51
N PRO A 61 39.13 -28.99 -29.37
CA PRO A 61 40.57 -29.06 -29.15
C PRO A 61 41.35 -28.68 -30.42
N ILE A 62 40.75 -28.89 -31.60
CA ILE A 62 41.37 -28.64 -32.91
C ILE A 62 41.23 -27.16 -33.29
N THR A 63 40.01 -26.62 -33.25
CA THR A 63 39.72 -25.25 -33.72
C THR A 63 39.78 -24.21 -32.60
N ARG A 64 39.94 -24.63 -31.34
CA ARG A 64 39.88 -23.80 -30.12
C ARG A 64 38.59 -22.97 -29.96
N THR A 65 37.58 -23.18 -30.80
CA THR A 65 36.27 -22.52 -30.75
C THR A 65 35.33 -23.21 -29.77
N TRP A 66 34.50 -22.44 -29.07
CA TRP A 66 33.38 -22.97 -28.29
C TRP A 66 32.22 -23.39 -29.20
N ARG A 67 31.65 -24.56 -28.94
CA ARG A 67 30.44 -25.06 -29.59
C ARG A 67 29.43 -25.48 -28.54
N ILE A 68 28.14 -25.26 -28.83
CA ILE A 68 27.06 -25.76 -27.98
C ILE A 68 26.71 -27.16 -28.48
N CYS A 69 26.92 -28.16 -27.63
CA CYS A 69 26.54 -29.54 -27.90
C CYS A 69 25.26 -29.85 -27.12
N VAL A 70 24.20 -30.23 -27.83
CA VAL A 70 22.96 -30.71 -27.21
C VAL A 70 23.18 -32.15 -26.78
N THR A 71 23.28 -32.39 -25.47
CA THR A 71 23.55 -33.71 -24.90
C THR A 71 22.29 -34.53 -24.68
N THR A 72 21.14 -33.87 -24.51
CA THR A 72 19.84 -34.55 -24.39
C THR A 72 18.75 -33.67 -24.97
N HIS A 73 17.90 -34.25 -25.81
CA HIS A 73 16.77 -33.55 -26.41
C HIS A 73 15.54 -34.46 -26.46
N ASN A 74 14.77 -34.46 -25.38
CA ASN A 74 13.49 -35.14 -25.35
C ASN A 74 12.36 -34.14 -25.65
N ARG A 75 11.75 -34.28 -26.84
CA ARG A 75 10.67 -33.41 -27.34
C ARG A 75 9.27 -33.94 -27.04
N VAL A 76 9.14 -35.13 -26.46
CA VAL A 76 7.83 -35.77 -26.26
C VAL A 76 7.17 -35.20 -25.01
N HIS A 77 6.02 -34.53 -25.21
CA HIS A 77 5.20 -34.00 -24.13
C HIS A 77 3.97 -34.90 -23.89
N ASN A 78 3.64 -35.12 -22.62
CA ASN A 78 2.43 -35.83 -22.20
C ASN A 78 1.22 -34.90 -21.98
N HIS A 79 1.30 -33.67 -22.49
CA HIS A 79 0.24 -32.68 -22.40
C HIS A 79 0.22 -31.85 -23.68
N ARG A 80 -0.92 -31.22 -23.96
CA ARG A 80 -1.05 -30.35 -25.13
C ARG A 80 -0.16 -29.13 -24.99
N ILE A 81 0.55 -28.77 -26.06
CA ILE A 81 1.34 -27.54 -26.16
C ILE A 81 0.53 -26.57 -27.02
N ARG A 82 0.12 -25.44 -26.45
CA ARG A 82 -0.61 -24.39 -27.17
C ARG A 82 -0.12 -23.01 -26.75
N ARG A 83 -0.24 -22.04 -27.65
CA ARG A 83 0.25 -20.67 -27.43
C ARG A 83 -0.56 -19.94 -26.35
N ASP A 84 -1.88 -20.12 -26.32
CA ASP A 84 -2.77 -19.60 -25.28
C ASP A 84 -2.37 -20.08 -23.88
N VAL A 85 -2.00 -21.36 -23.72
CA VAL A 85 -1.49 -21.90 -22.45
C VAL A 85 -0.16 -21.23 -22.07
N PHE A 86 0.73 -21.03 -23.04
CA PHE A 86 2.02 -20.38 -22.83
C PHE A 86 1.87 -18.91 -22.38
N ASP A 87 0.99 -18.16 -23.04
CA ASP A 87 0.74 -16.76 -22.72
C ASP A 87 0.08 -16.58 -21.34
N ASN A 88 -0.55 -17.62 -20.80
CA ASN A 88 -1.14 -17.64 -19.46
C ASN A 88 -0.14 -18.05 -18.35
N TYR A 89 1.10 -18.41 -18.68
CA TYR A 89 2.09 -18.70 -17.64
C TYR A 89 2.41 -17.43 -16.82
N PRO A 90 2.55 -17.54 -15.48
CA PRO A 90 2.85 -16.37 -14.63
C PRO A 90 4.13 -15.64 -15.01
N SER A 91 5.13 -16.34 -15.53
CA SER A 91 6.37 -15.73 -16.04
C SER A 91 6.12 -14.85 -17.27
N THR A 92 5.23 -15.29 -18.16
CA THR A 92 4.88 -14.60 -19.41
C THR A 92 3.97 -13.40 -19.15
N ARG A 93 3.02 -13.54 -18.22
CA ARG A 93 2.11 -12.45 -17.81
C ARG A 93 2.76 -11.40 -16.90
N ARG A 94 3.99 -11.65 -16.42
CA ARG A 94 4.67 -10.77 -15.48
C ARG A 94 4.97 -9.43 -16.14
N VAL A 95 4.41 -8.37 -15.56
CA VAL A 95 4.73 -6.99 -15.91
C VAL A 95 6.09 -6.64 -15.32
N SER A 96 6.96 -6.16 -16.20
CA SER A 96 8.36 -5.82 -15.90
C SER A 96 8.75 -4.46 -16.48
N ASP A 97 7.87 -3.80 -17.24
CA ASP A 97 8.11 -2.48 -17.81
C ASP A 97 8.30 -1.45 -16.69
N PRO A 98 9.48 -0.80 -16.60
CA PRO A 98 9.75 0.21 -15.57
C PRO A 98 8.74 1.35 -15.53
N ASN A 99 8.22 1.81 -16.67
CA ASN A 99 7.28 2.93 -16.74
C ASN A 99 5.93 2.55 -16.10
N VAL A 100 5.46 1.34 -16.39
CA VAL A 100 4.24 0.80 -15.77
C VAL A 100 4.45 0.58 -14.29
N LEU A 101 5.61 0.06 -13.89
CA LEU A 101 5.93 -0.15 -12.48
C LEU A 101 6.00 1.18 -11.71
N ASP A 102 6.59 2.22 -12.29
CA ASP A 102 6.73 3.53 -11.67
C ASP A 102 5.38 4.25 -11.54
N TRP A 103 4.53 4.18 -12.57
CA TRP A 103 3.16 4.69 -12.52
C TRP A 103 2.36 4.09 -11.34
N TRP A 104 2.55 2.80 -11.06
CA TRP A 104 1.93 2.13 -9.91
C TRP A 104 2.59 2.45 -8.55
N MET A 105 3.83 2.94 -8.54
CA MET A 105 4.54 3.35 -7.32
C MET A 105 4.35 4.85 -7.00
N GLY A 106 3.91 5.64 -7.97
CA GLY A 106 3.64 7.07 -7.84
C GLY A 106 2.33 7.43 -7.10
N PRO A 107 1.96 8.73 -7.10
CA PRO A 107 0.81 9.28 -6.35
C PRO A 107 -0.56 8.69 -6.74
N CYS A 108 -0.70 8.09 -7.92
CA CYS A 108 -1.96 7.53 -8.44
C CYS A 108 -2.44 6.24 -7.75
N ARG A 109 -1.85 5.88 -6.60
CA ARG A 109 -2.21 4.73 -5.77
C ARG A 109 -3.71 4.69 -5.35
N GLN A 110 -4.41 5.83 -5.38
CA GLN A 110 -5.78 5.96 -4.87
C GLN A 110 -6.88 5.41 -5.78
N ALA A 111 -6.63 5.18 -7.07
CA ALA A 111 -7.67 4.67 -7.97
C ALA A 111 -7.59 3.14 -8.09
N LEU A 112 -7.68 2.38 -6.99
CA LEU A 112 -7.81 0.91 -7.02
C LEU A 112 -9.26 0.50 -7.36
N ASN A 113 -9.80 1.02 -8.46
CA ASN A 113 -11.11 0.59 -8.96
C ASN A 113 -10.93 -0.51 -10.00
N SER A 114 -11.99 -1.31 -10.19
CA SER A 114 -12.09 -2.43 -11.13
C SER A 114 -11.72 -2.13 -12.59
N ARG A 115 -11.51 -0.85 -12.95
CA ARG A 115 -11.13 -0.36 -14.28
C ARG A 115 -9.63 -0.51 -14.62
N ASN A 116 -8.77 -0.93 -13.68
CA ASN A 116 -7.32 -0.95 -13.92
C ASN A 116 -6.80 -2.16 -14.71
N SER A 117 -7.60 -3.21 -14.93
CA SER A 117 -7.23 -4.30 -15.85
C SER A 117 -7.03 -3.81 -17.29
N GLN A 118 -7.78 -2.78 -17.69
CA GLN A 118 -7.64 -2.13 -19.00
C GLN A 118 -6.32 -1.34 -19.13
N VAL A 119 -5.81 -0.76 -18.04
CA VAL A 119 -4.54 0.00 -18.06
C VAL A 119 -3.36 -0.91 -18.36
N PHE A 120 -3.35 -2.14 -17.81
CA PHE A 120 -2.33 -3.13 -18.15
C PHE A 120 -2.35 -3.53 -19.63
N SER A 121 -3.54 -3.70 -20.21
CA SER A 121 -3.68 -4.08 -21.62
C SER A 121 -3.23 -2.99 -22.59
N ARG A 122 -3.15 -1.72 -22.15
CA ARG A 122 -2.76 -0.58 -23.01
C ARG A 122 -1.25 -0.36 -23.08
N HIS A 123 -0.51 -0.75 -22.04
CA HIS A 123 0.93 -0.46 -21.94
C HIS A 123 1.84 -1.68 -22.12
N ASP A 124 1.34 -2.89 -21.87
CA ASP A 124 2.10 -4.13 -22.06
C ASP A 124 1.22 -5.06 -22.91
N SER A 125 1.70 -5.57 -24.05
CA SER A 125 0.97 -6.53 -24.90
C SER A 125 0.78 -7.90 -24.24
N LYS A 126 0.76 -7.95 -22.90
CA LYS A 126 0.67 -9.13 -22.05
C LYS A 126 -0.75 -9.32 -21.57
N ARG A 127 -1.17 -10.59 -21.53
CA ARG A 127 -2.46 -11.00 -20.97
C ARG A 127 -2.45 -10.95 -19.44
N VAL A 128 -2.53 -9.76 -18.86
CA VAL A 128 -2.64 -9.58 -17.40
C VAL A 128 -4.03 -10.01 -16.93
N ILE A 129 -4.09 -10.85 -15.89
CA ILE A 129 -5.36 -11.25 -15.27
C ILE A 129 -5.61 -10.48 -13.97
N LEU A 130 -6.86 -10.40 -13.51
CA LEU A 130 -7.24 -9.63 -12.32
C LEU A 130 -6.38 -9.95 -11.08
N ARG A 131 -5.96 -11.20 -10.91
CA ARG A 131 -5.12 -11.64 -9.79
C ARG A 131 -3.69 -11.09 -9.83
N ASP A 132 -3.21 -10.65 -10.99
CA ASP A 132 -1.84 -10.13 -11.12
C ASP A 132 -1.68 -8.75 -10.50
N VAL A 133 -2.74 -7.94 -10.50
CA VAL A 133 -2.70 -6.58 -9.97
C VAL A 133 -2.43 -6.58 -8.46
N PRO A 134 -3.20 -7.32 -7.62
CA PRO A 134 -2.89 -7.43 -6.19
C PRO A 134 -1.50 -8.02 -5.93
N ASN A 135 -1.09 -9.04 -6.69
CA ASN A 135 0.23 -9.66 -6.54
C ASN A 135 1.37 -8.68 -6.88
N LEU A 136 1.20 -7.88 -7.93
CA LEU A 136 2.14 -6.85 -8.31
C LEU A 136 2.24 -5.80 -7.21
N VAL A 137 1.11 -5.27 -6.77
CA VAL A 137 1.04 -4.27 -5.69
C VAL A 137 1.70 -4.80 -4.42
N GLN A 138 1.44 -6.04 -4.03
CA GLN A 138 2.05 -6.66 -2.86
C GLN A 138 3.58 -6.78 -3.01
N ARG A 139 4.06 -7.20 -4.19
CA ARG A 139 5.49 -7.29 -4.49
C ARG A 139 6.16 -5.92 -4.49
N LEU A 140 5.52 -4.92 -5.09
CA LEU A 140 6.01 -3.54 -5.11
C LEU A 140 6.07 -2.96 -3.70
N LYS A 141 5.03 -3.16 -2.89
CA LYS A 141 5.02 -2.80 -1.46
C LYS A 141 6.16 -3.46 -0.70
N ALA A 142 6.40 -4.76 -0.91
CA ALA A 142 7.51 -5.47 -0.27
C ALA A 142 8.87 -4.89 -0.67
N LYS A 143 9.07 -4.56 -1.95
CA LYS A 143 10.29 -3.92 -2.44
C LYS A 143 10.47 -2.50 -1.88
N HIS A 144 9.38 -1.73 -1.78
CA HIS A 144 9.36 -0.37 -1.23
C HIS A 144 9.58 -0.30 0.28
N ARG A 145 9.19 -1.34 1.02
CA ARG A 145 9.40 -1.42 2.47
C ARG A 145 10.88 -1.47 2.86
N GLY A 146 11.83 -1.65 1.93
CA GLY A 146 13.26 -1.72 2.24
C GLY A 146 13.60 -2.82 3.26
N SER A 147 14.83 -2.80 3.79
CA SER A 147 15.33 -3.76 4.79
C SER A 147 15.23 -3.26 6.24
N GLY A 148 14.68 -2.06 6.47
CA GLY A 148 14.57 -1.46 7.81
C GLY A 148 13.36 -1.93 8.63
N THR A 149 13.40 -1.67 9.94
CA THR A 149 12.23 -1.86 10.83
C THR A 149 11.12 -0.85 10.51
N VAL A 150 9.93 -1.03 11.09
CA VAL A 150 8.80 -0.09 10.85
C VAL A 150 9.13 1.29 11.39
N GLU A 151 9.75 1.33 12.57
CA GLU A 151 10.12 2.50 13.34
C GLU A 151 11.13 3.36 12.55
N LYS A 152 12.20 2.74 12.04
CA LYS A 152 13.20 3.45 11.20
C LYS A 152 12.58 4.06 9.94
N ARG A 153 11.57 3.40 9.35
CA ARG A 153 10.88 3.95 8.18
C ARG A 153 9.95 5.10 8.55
N LEU A 154 9.21 4.95 9.64
CA LEU A 154 8.35 6.00 10.15
C LEU A 154 9.18 7.24 10.48
N GLU A 155 10.30 7.06 11.19
CA GLU A 155 11.25 8.12 11.50
C GLU A 155 11.77 8.81 10.24
N ALA A 156 12.19 8.06 9.22
CA ALA A 156 12.64 8.64 7.95
C ALA A 156 11.56 9.46 7.24
N VAL A 157 10.31 8.99 7.26
CA VAL A 157 9.16 9.72 6.68
C VAL A 157 8.90 11.01 7.46
N LEU A 158 8.86 10.96 8.78
CA LEU A 158 8.59 12.13 9.62
C LEU A 158 9.74 13.14 9.59
N ARG A 159 11.00 12.68 9.60
CA ARG A 159 12.16 13.56 9.39
C ARG A 159 12.11 14.27 8.04
N LYS A 160 11.77 13.54 6.97
CA LYS A 160 11.57 14.16 5.65
C LYS A 160 10.42 15.17 5.68
N PHE A 161 9.30 14.84 6.32
CA PHE A 161 8.17 15.75 6.46
C PHE A 161 8.54 17.05 7.21
N CYS A 162 9.30 16.93 8.31
CA CYS A 162 9.77 18.05 9.12
C CYS A 162 10.96 18.81 8.49
N SER A 163 11.62 18.26 7.47
CA SER A 163 12.67 18.98 6.73
C SER A 163 12.13 20.20 5.95
N TYR A 164 10.83 20.21 5.65
CA TYR A 164 10.16 21.36 5.05
C TYR A 164 9.86 22.41 6.12
N GLN A 165 10.31 23.65 5.91
CA GLN A 165 10.19 24.73 6.88
C GLN A 165 8.74 24.96 7.33
N GLY A 166 8.53 24.93 8.65
CA GLY A 166 7.25 25.19 9.30
C GLY A 166 6.36 23.96 9.47
N ASN A 167 6.70 22.82 8.87
CA ASN A 167 6.06 21.54 9.16
C ASN A 167 6.48 21.04 10.55
N ARG A 168 5.55 20.41 11.27
CA ARG A 168 5.79 19.81 12.58
C ARG A 168 5.09 18.46 12.67
N ALA A 169 5.76 17.49 13.26
CA ALA A 169 5.19 16.20 13.60
C ALA A 169 5.66 15.78 14.99
N SER A 170 4.79 15.12 15.73
CA SER A 170 5.09 14.60 17.07
C SER A 170 4.65 13.14 17.18
N ILE A 171 5.40 12.34 17.94
CA ILE A 171 5.07 10.96 18.26
C ILE A 171 4.88 10.89 19.77
N PHE A 172 3.74 10.37 20.20
CA PHE A 172 3.43 10.09 21.59
C PHE A 172 3.41 8.57 21.77
N VAL A 173 4.06 8.12 22.83
CA VAL A 173 4.18 6.70 23.19
C VAL A 173 3.55 6.48 24.56
N ASP A 174 2.99 5.31 24.76
CA ASP A 174 2.45 4.90 26.06
C ASP A 174 3.57 4.39 27.00
N GLU A 175 3.18 3.92 28.19
CA GLU A 175 4.09 3.35 29.19
C GLU A 175 4.81 2.09 28.71
N SER A 176 4.29 1.42 27.68
CA SER A 176 4.87 0.22 27.07
C SER A 176 5.73 0.56 25.84
N GLU A 177 6.11 1.83 25.66
CA GLU A 177 6.85 2.36 24.50
C GLU A 177 6.14 2.11 23.15
N THR A 178 4.84 1.83 23.18
CA THR A 178 4.03 1.62 21.98
C THR A 178 3.51 2.97 21.47
N THR A 179 3.59 3.19 20.16
CA THR A 179 3.13 4.45 19.57
C THR A 179 1.61 4.57 19.68
N GLN A 180 1.19 5.57 20.46
CA GLN A 180 -0.22 5.85 20.75
C GLN A 180 -0.80 6.89 19.79
N THR A 181 -0.06 7.98 19.56
CA THR A 181 -0.51 9.09 18.73
C THR A 181 0.63 9.62 17.86
N ILE A 182 0.36 9.84 16.57
CA ILE A 182 1.27 10.54 15.66
C ILE A 182 0.53 11.75 15.10
N THR A 183 1.05 12.95 15.37
CA THR A 183 0.48 14.20 14.84
C THR A 183 1.34 14.74 13.71
N MET A 184 0.69 15.34 12.71
CA MET A 184 1.35 15.99 11.59
C MET A 184 0.60 17.27 11.25
N GLN A 185 1.36 18.35 11.11
CA GLN A 185 0.85 19.65 10.74
C GLN A 185 1.81 20.33 9.77
N THR A 186 1.30 20.79 8.63
CA THR A 186 2.10 21.54 7.66
C THR A 186 2.13 23.03 8.00
N ARG A 187 3.07 23.77 7.42
CA ARG A 187 3.06 25.24 7.48
C ARG A 187 1.75 25.85 6.94
N GLN A 188 1.20 25.27 5.87
CA GLN A 188 -0.04 25.75 5.26
C GLN A 188 -1.24 25.55 6.19
N MET A 189 -1.29 24.40 6.87
CA MET A 189 -2.32 24.09 7.87
C MET A 189 -2.33 25.12 9.01
N LYS A 190 -1.16 25.53 9.52
CA LYS A 190 -1.04 26.59 10.53
C LYS A 190 -1.59 27.93 10.03
N ARG A 191 -1.22 28.31 8.80
CA ARG A 191 -1.72 29.54 8.16
C ARG A 191 -3.23 29.57 7.98
N PHE A 192 -3.85 28.41 7.71
CA PHE A 192 -5.30 28.34 7.61
C PHE A 192 -5.98 28.64 8.94
N LEU A 193 -5.46 28.09 10.04
CA LEU A 193 -5.99 28.39 11.38
C LEU A 193 -5.75 29.84 11.77
N GLU A 194 -4.56 30.40 11.48
CA GLU A 194 -4.26 31.82 11.73
C GLU A 194 -5.22 32.76 10.98
N ALA A 195 -5.60 32.40 9.75
CA ALA A 195 -6.51 33.20 8.93
C ALA A 195 -7.99 33.05 9.36
N PHE A 196 -8.40 31.87 9.82
CA PHE A 196 -9.79 31.56 10.16
C PHE A 196 -9.88 30.78 11.49
N PRO A 197 -9.58 31.43 12.63
CA PRO A 197 -9.55 30.74 13.92
C PRO A 197 -10.94 30.54 14.54
N ASP A 198 -11.95 31.30 14.11
CA ASP A 198 -13.21 31.46 14.86
C ASP A 198 -13.95 30.14 15.10
N VAL A 199 -14.00 29.26 14.08
CA VAL A 199 -14.73 27.98 14.16
C VAL A 199 -13.84 26.85 13.66
N VAL A 200 -13.57 25.90 14.55
CA VAL A 200 -12.82 24.69 14.25
C VAL A 200 -13.75 23.49 14.33
N MET A 201 -13.64 22.56 13.39
CA MET A 201 -14.35 21.29 13.39
C MET A 201 -13.37 20.17 13.74
N VAL A 202 -13.86 19.20 14.50
CA VAL A 202 -13.14 17.97 14.85
C VAL A 202 -13.89 16.81 14.22
N ASP A 203 -13.15 15.99 13.50
CA ASP A 203 -13.68 14.79 12.85
C ASP A 203 -12.80 13.59 13.16
N SER A 204 -13.44 12.45 13.43
CA SER A 204 -12.77 11.19 13.75
C SER A 204 -13.34 10.04 12.92
N THR A 205 -12.47 9.31 12.21
CA THR A 205 -12.90 8.20 11.35
C THR A 205 -13.28 6.97 12.18
N HIS A 206 -14.42 6.34 11.90
CA HIS A 206 -14.94 5.21 12.69
C HIS A 206 -14.49 3.80 12.26
N GLU A 207 -13.90 3.61 11.08
CA GLU A 207 -13.89 2.26 10.44
C GLU A 207 -12.49 1.67 10.11
N THR A 208 -11.41 2.23 10.64
CA THR A 208 -10.05 1.73 10.37
C THR A 208 -9.35 1.24 11.64
N LYS A 209 -8.39 0.30 11.47
CA LYS A 209 -7.56 -0.24 12.57
C LYS A 209 -6.84 0.85 13.38
N PHE A 210 -6.52 1.97 12.74
CA PHE A 210 -6.07 3.21 13.38
C PHE A 210 -7.09 4.29 13.06
N LYS A 211 -7.38 5.18 13.99
CA LYS A 211 -8.35 6.25 13.75
C LYS A 211 -7.61 7.51 13.34
N LEU A 212 -8.15 8.20 12.35
CA LEU A 212 -7.68 9.53 11.97
C LEU A 212 -8.55 10.53 12.73
N PHE A 213 -7.92 11.31 13.61
CA PHE A 213 -8.50 12.43 14.34
C PHE A 213 -7.95 13.72 13.74
N SER A 214 -8.81 14.58 13.20
CA SER A 214 -8.36 15.77 12.47
C SER A 214 -9.09 17.03 12.92
N PHE A 215 -8.36 18.13 12.94
CA PHE A 215 -8.93 19.47 13.08
C PHE A 215 -9.09 20.09 11.69
N MET A 216 -10.18 20.81 11.49
CA MET A 216 -10.56 21.46 10.24
C MET A 216 -11.11 22.86 10.49
N ILE A 217 -10.93 23.78 9.54
CA ILE A 217 -11.57 25.09 9.51
C ILE A 217 -12.37 25.24 8.23
N ASN A 218 -13.35 26.13 8.21
CA ASN A 218 -13.98 26.57 6.96
C ASN A 218 -13.33 27.85 6.47
N ASN A 219 -12.99 27.90 5.18
CA ASN A 219 -12.56 29.15 4.56
C ASN A 219 -13.76 30.04 4.17
N ILE A 220 -13.49 31.24 3.65
CA ILE A 220 -14.51 32.21 3.19
C ILE A 220 -15.46 31.67 2.12
N PHE A 221 -15.07 30.62 1.39
CA PHE A 221 -15.89 29.98 0.36
C PHE A 221 -16.72 28.82 0.91
N GLY A 222 -16.66 28.57 2.22
CA GLY A 222 -17.34 27.44 2.85
C GLY A 222 -16.69 26.09 2.58
N HIS A 223 -15.45 26.06 2.09
CA HIS A 223 -14.71 24.81 1.90
C HIS A 223 -13.94 24.46 3.17
N GLY A 224 -14.13 23.23 3.65
CA GLY A 224 -13.36 22.66 4.73
C GLY A 224 -11.88 22.52 4.36
N GLN A 225 -11.00 22.97 5.25
CA GLN A 225 -9.54 22.85 5.13
C GLN A 225 -9.00 22.22 6.41
N TYR A 226 -8.24 21.15 6.28
CA TYR A 226 -7.59 20.55 7.44
C TYR A 226 -6.51 21.48 8.00
N VAL A 227 -6.44 21.53 9.32
CA VAL A 227 -5.44 22.30 10.07
C VAL A 227 -4.57 21.44 10.97
N GLN A 228 -4.90 20.17 11.19
CA GLN A 228 -4.01 19.16 11.76
C GLN A 228 -4.56 17.75 11.48
N HIS A 229 -3.66 16.79 11.29
CA HIS A 229 -4.00 15.38 11.28
C HIS A 229 -3.29 14.65 12.42
N SER A 230 -4.02 13.76 13.07
CA SER A 230 -3.51 12.88 14.12
C SER A 230 -3.94 11.44 13.84
N LEU A 231 -2.98 10.54 13.72
CA LEU A 231 -3.22 9.11 13.73
C LEU A 231 -3.21 8.66 15.19
N VAL A 232 -4.36 8.20 15.68
CA VAL A 232 -4.51 7.69 17.03
C VAL A 232 -4.78 6.20 17.01
N GLU A 233 -4.20 5.47 17.96
CA GLU A 233 -4.42 4.03 18.09
C GLU A 233 -5.91 3.72 18.34
N ASN A 234 -6.56 4.50 19.21
CA ASN A 234 -7.94 4.31 19.62
C ASN A 234 -8.60 5.65 20.03
N LYS A 235 -9.89 5.64 20.36
CA LYS A 235 -10.67 6.82 20.82
C LYS A 235 -10.53 7.08 22.34
N SER A 236 -9.49 6.57 22.99
CA SER A 236 -9.29 6.87 24.41
C SER A 236 -9.01 8.36 24.60
N HIS A 237 -9.39 8.88 25.77
CA HIS A 237 -9.12 10.27 26.13
C HIS A 237 -7.63 10.60 26.09
N ALA A 238 -6.76 9.64 26.45
CA ALA A 238 -5.31 9.83 26.41
C ALA A 238 -4.83 10.12 24.97
N CYS A 239 -5.22 9.30 23.98
CA CYS A 239 -4.81 9.51 22.59
C CYS A 239 -5.32 10.85 22.04
N MET A 240 -6.57 11.21 22.35
CA MET A 240 -7.14 12.47 21.89
C MET A 240 -6.51 13.67 22.58
N LYS A 241 -6.13 13.54 23.86
CA LYS A 241 -5.44 14.58 24.61
C LYS A 241 -4.06 14.85 24.03
N ASP A 242 -3.33 13.83 23.58
CA ASP A 242 -2.07 14.02 22.85
C ASP A 242 -2.27 14.87 21.58
N ALA A 243 -3.32 14.53 20.82
CA ALA A 243 -3.66 15.27 19.59
C ALA A 243 -4.01 16.74 19.88
N ILE A 244 -4.81 17.00 20.93
CA ILE A 244 -5.18 18.36 21.35
C ILE A 244 -3.96 19.11 21.90
N SER A 245 -3.11 18.46 22.68
CA SER A 245 -1.90 19.07 23.25
C SER A 245 -0.94 19.50 22.16
N ALA A 246 -0.68 18.61 21.18
CA ALA A 246 0.12 18.96 20.00
C ALA A 246 -0.51 20.10 19.19
N PHE A 247 -1.85 20.14 19.08
CA PHE A 247 -2.55 21.22 18.40
C PHE A 247 -2.32 22.57 19.09
N LYS A 248 -2.52 22.64 20.40
CA LYS A 248 -2.31 23.87 21.17
C LYS A 248 -0.86 24.33 21.14
N GLU A 249 0.09 23.41 21.31
CA GLU A 249 1.53 23.71 21.28
C GLU A 249 1.97 24.28 19.93
N ASN A 250 1.39 23.77 18.83
CA ASN A 250 1.78 24.18 17.49
C ASN A 250 1.06 25.43 16.97
N ASN A 251 0.00 25.87 17.65
CA ASN A 251 -0.85 26.97 17.23
C ASN A 251 -1.09 27.94 18.39
N PRO A 252 -0.14 28.86 18.69
CA PRO A 252 -0.24 29.76 19.86
C PRO A 252 -1.50 30.63 19.90
N THR A 253 -2.18 30.82 18.77
CA THR A 253 -3.44 31.57 18.64
C THR A 253 -4.69 30.70 18.83
N TRP A 254 -4.56 29.50 19.40
CA TRP A 254 -5.70 28.60 19.65
C TRP A 254 -6.73 29.22 20.61
N ASP A 255 -6.32 30.19 21.43
CA ASP A 255 -7.17 30.99 22.32
C ASP A 255 -8.19 31.86 21.57
N LYS A 256 -7.94 32.14 20.28
CA LYS A 256 -8.88 32.88 19.40
C LYS A 256 -10.02 32.03 18.87
N ILE A 257 -9.96 30.71 19.07
CA ILE A 257 -11.05 29.81 18.69
C ILE A 257 -12.26 30.17 19.53
N ARG A 258 -13.41 30.38 18.88
CA ARG A 258 -14.66 30.73 19.57
C ARG A 258 -15.64 29.57 19.63
N ALA A 259 -15.52 28.65 18.69
CA ALA A 259 -16.36 27.48 18.61
C ALA A 259 -15.57 26.25 18.13
N ILE A 260 -15.77 25.12 18.80
CA ILE A 260 -15.34 23.80 18.34
C ILE A 260 -16.57 22.97 18.03
N MET A 261 -16.66 22.47 16.81
CA MET A 261 -17.75 21.65 16.31
C MET A 261 -17.30 20.18 16.23
N THR A 262 -18.01 19.27 16.87
CA THR A 262 -17.70 17.83 16.83
C THR A 262 -18.96 16.98 16.54
N ASP A 263 -18.76 15.73 16.13
CA ASP A 263 -19.84 14.74 15.98
C ASP A 263 -20.33 14.23 17.36
N LYS A 264 -21.41 13.42 17.38
CA LYS A 264 -22.18 12.96 18.55
C LYS A 264 -21.40 12.10 19.56
N ASP A 265 -20.12 11.82 19.37
CA ASP A 265 -19.38 10.96 20.27
C ASP A 265 -19.16 11.65 21.64
N PHE A 266 -19.95 11.21 22.63
CA PHE A 266 -20.00 11.79 23.99
C PHE A 266 -18.64 11.82 24.69
N ASP A 267 -17.79 10.81 24.44
CA ASP A 267 -16.44 10.74 25.00
C ASP A 267 -15.56 11.88 24.44
N GLU A 268 -15.60 12.11 23.12
CA GLU A 268 -14.86 13.19 22.46
C GLU A 268 -15.33 14.56 22.93
N LEU A 269 -16.64 14.73 23.07
CA LEU A 269 -17.26 15.95 23.57
C LEU A 269 -16.78 16.29 24.99
N SER A 270 -16.80 15.32 25.91
CA SER A 270 -16.42 15.53 27.30
C SER A 270 -14.95 15.96 27.45
N LEU A 271 -14.06 15.39 26.62
CA LEU A 271 -12.66 15.77 26.60
C LEU A 271 -12.46 17.18 26.01
N LEU A 272 -13.14 17.50 24.90
CA LEU A 272 -13.08 18.83 24.29
C LEU A 272 -13.58 19.90 25.26
N GLN A 273 -14.65 19.62 26.01
CA GLN A 273 -15.17 20.50 27.06
C GLN A 273 -14.20 20.69 28.23
N HIS A 274 -13.39 19.69 28.56
CA HIS A 274 -12.35 19.82 29.57
C HIS A 274 -11.15 20.62 29.05
N GLU A 275 -10.75 20.41 27.79
CA GLU A 275 -9.55 20.99 27.21
C GLU A 275 -9.75 22.42 26.70
N PHE A 276 -10.95 22.78 26.27
CA PHE A 276 -11.27 24.12 25.78
C PHE A 276 -12.27 24.78 26.74
N PRO A 277 -12.22 26.11 26.94
CA PRO A 277 -13.13 26.78 27.87
C PRO A 277 -14.59 26.47 27.50
N LEU A 278 -15.34 25.97 28.49
CA LEU A 278 -16.63 25.27 28.36
C LEU A 278 -17.70 26.01 27.53
N ASP A 279 -17.56 27.32 27.35
CA ASP A 279 -18.50 28.15 26.58
C ASP A 279 -18.33 28.00 25.05
N GLN A 280 -17.28 27.33 24.58
CA GLN A 280 -16.86 27.31 23.17
C GLN A 280 -17.06 25.96 22.46
N VAL A 281 -17.59 24.92 23.09
CA VAL A 281 -17.77 23.61 22.42
C VAL A 281 -19.22 23.43 21.98
N LEU A 282 -19.45 23.37 20.66
CA LEU A 282 -20.74 23.20 20.01
C LEU A 282 -20.89 21.79 19.42
N ILE A 283 -22.03 21.15 19.67
CA ILE A 283 -22.38 19.86 19.06
C ILE A 283 -23.06 20.13 17.71
N ILE A 284 -22.65 19.46 16.63
CA ILE A 284 -23.27 19.63 15.32
C ILE A 284 -24.68 19.01 15.30
N HIS A 285 -25.68 19.85 14.98
CA HIS A 285 -27.11 19.56 14.97
C HIS A 285 -27.58 18.51 13.93
N PHE A 286 -26.69 17.88 13.17
CA PHE A 286 -27.09 16.92 12.13
C PHE A 286 -27.69 15.62 12.70
N HIS A 287 -27.34 15.25 13.93
CA HIS A 287 -27.89 14.08 14.62
C HIS A 287 -29.10 14.37 15.52
N LEU A 288 -29.48 15.64 15.69
CA LEU A 288 -30.58 16.06 16.57
C LEU A 288 -31.93 16.13 15.85
N LYS A 289 -32.16 15.29 14.84
CA LYS A 289 -33.53 15.06 14.36
C LYS A 289 -34.40 14.29 15.35
N ASN A 290 -33.89 13.86 16.51
CA ASN A 290 -34.67 13.11 17.50
C ASN A 290 -34.49 13.45 18.99
N ILE A 291 -33.64 14.41 19.42
CA ILE A 291 -33.51 14.72 20.85
C ILE A 291 -33.41 16.23 21.05
N TYR A 292 -34.58 16.85 21.23
CA TYR A 292 -34.86 18.15 21.85
C TYR A 292 -33.87 19.31 21.68
N ALA A 293 -34.38 20.33 20.99
CA ALA A 293 -33.90 21.70 20.97
C ALA A 293 -33.72 22.25 22.39
N LEU A 294 -32.49 22.38 22.88
CA LEU A 294 -32.18 23.31 23.97
C LEU A 294 -30.80 23.95 23.78
N ARG A 295 -30.86 25.28 23.75
CA ARG A 295 -29.81 26.30 23.84
C ARG A 295 -29.08 26.68 22.54
N TRP A 296 -29.52 27.85 22.05
CA TRP A 296 -28.92 28.81 21.11
C TRP A 296 -29.63 28.98 19.76
N GLN A 297 -30.46 30.03 19.72
CA GLN A 297 -30.92 30.76 18.55
C GLN A 297 -29.87 31.82 18.18
N SER A 298 -29.22 31.65 17.04
CA SER A 298 -28.61 32.73 16.25
C SER A 298 -28.65 32.29 14.79
N GLN A 299 -29.70 32.71 14.09
CA GLN A 299 -30.00 32.33 12.71
C GLN A 299 -29.20 33.17 11.72
N SER A 300 -27.99 32.72 11.37
CA SER A 300 -27.36 32.97 10.06
C SER A 300 -26.12 32.09 9.85
N MET A 301 -25.26 31.98 10.87
CA MET A 301 -24.00 31.24 10.81
C MET A 301 -24.22 29.71 10.81
N VAL A 302 -25.16 29.22 11.62
CA VAL A 302 -25.44 27.77 11.76
C VAL A 302 -25.92 27.15 10.44
N GLY A 303 -26.78 27.86 9.71
CA GLY A 303 -27.31 27.38 8.43
C GLY A 303 -26.28 27.31 7.31
N VAL A 304 -25.26 28.18 7.33
CA VAL A 304 -24.14 28.15 6.38
C VAL A 304 -23.20 27.01 6.72
N LEU A 305 -22.79 26.89 7.99
CA LEU A 305 -21.90 25.84 8.49
C LEU A 305 -22.50 24.44 8.27
N GLN A 306 -23.81 24.29 8.47
CA GLN A 306 -24.54 23.04 8.25
C GLN A 306 -24.58 22.63 6.77
N ARG A 307 -24.83 23.56 5.84
CA ARG A 307 -24.84 23.25 4.39
C ARG A 307 -23.46 22.88 3.87
N THR A 308 -22.41 23.56 4.35
CA THR A 308 -21.02 23.26 3.96
C THR A 308 -20.57 21.89 4.44
N TRP A 309 -20.95 21.48 5.65
CA TRP A 309 -20.59 20.16 6.18
C TRP A 309 -21.37 19.03 5.46
N ILE A 310 -22.65 19.22 5.16
CA ILE A 310 -23.46 18.25 4.39
C ILE A 310 -22.91 18.03 2.99
N ALA A 311 -22.61 19.12 2.27
CA ALA A 311 -22.02 19.06 0.93
C ALA A 311 -20.67 18.33 0.93
N TRP A 312 -19.90 18.47 2.01
CA TRP A 312 -18.63 17.76 2.16
C TRP A 312 -18.79 16.28 2.51
N LYS A 313 -19.68 15.91 3.44
CA LYS A 313 -19.91 14.49 3.81
C LYS A 313 -20.45 13.68 2.62
N THR A 314 -21.18 14.32 1.70
CA THR A 314 -21.65 13.69 0.46
C THR A 314 -20.58 13.59 -0.64
N GLN A 315 -19.51 14.38 -0.58
CA GLN A 315 -18.38 14.30 -1.52
C GLN A 315 -17.24 13.38 -1.02
N SER A 316 -17.23 13.06 0.28
CA SER A 316 -16.18 12.27 0.95
C SER A 316 -16.56 10.80 1.20
N ILE A 317 -17.76 10.39 0.77
CA ILE A 317 -18.25 9.00 0.68
C ILE A 317 -18.18 8.58 -0.79
#